data_AF-A0A3S1T0E4-F1
#
_entry.id   AF-A0A3S1T0E4-F1
#
_cell.length_a   1.000
_cell.length_b   1.000
_cell.length_c   1.000
_cell.angle_alpha   90.00
_cell.angle_beta   90.00
_cell.angle_gamma   90.00
#
_symmetry.space_group_name_H-M   'P 1'
#
loop_
_entity.id
_entity.type
_entity.pdbx_description
1 polymer ?
#
loop_
_entity_poly.entity_id
_entity_poly.type
_entity_poly.pdbx_seq_one_letter_code
_entity_poly.pdbx_strand_id
1 'polypeptide(L)' 'MARRATIRSLERVPIQRTDGRRSLLVYLDPVVIKALKKAAVDDDRHSYEIAEEAIRDWLRERELRVSALG' A
#
# COMPACT_ATOMS: atom_id res chain seq x y z
N MET A 1 15.72 -39.09 18.02
CA MET A 1 16.34 -37.75 18.10
C MET A 1 16.16 -37.05 16.75
N ALA A 2 15.28 -36.06 16.64
CA ALA A 2 15.06 -35.32 15.39
C ALA A 2 15.80 -33.98 15.43
N ARG A 3 16.72 -33.77 14.50
CA ARG A 3 17.42 -32.49 14.34
C ARG A 3 16.44 -31.46 13.78
N ARG A 4 16.01 -30.52 14.63
CA ARG A 4 15.29 -29.32 14.22
C ARG A 4 16.27 -28.51 13.35
N ALA A 5 16.06 -28.51 12.04
CA ALA A 5 16.79 -27.62 11.15
C ALA A 5 16.39 -26.19 11.52
N THR A 6 17.27 -25.51 12.26
CA THR A 6 17.18 -24.08 12.51
C THR A 6 17.21 -23.41 11.15
N ILE A 7 16.06 -22.93 10.67
CA ILE A 7 15.99 -22.06 9.49
C ILE A 7 16.66 -20.74 9.92
N ARG A 8 17.99 -20.75 9.86
CA ARG A 8 18.85 -19.62 10.10
C ARG A 8 18.54 -18.63 8.98
N SER A 9 17.92 -17.52 9.38
CA SER A 9 17.77 -16.27 8.65
C SER A 9 18.81 -16.12 7.53
N LEU A 10 18.44 -16.53 6.31
CA LEU A 10 19.06 -16.01 5.12
C LEU A 10 18.65 -14.54 5.08
N GLU A 11 19.65 -13.67 5.02
CA GLU A 11 19.50 -12.23 4.87
C GLU A 11 18.49 -11.98 3.75
N ARG A 12 17.26 -11.58 4.12
CA ARG A 12 16.19 -11.35 3.14
C ARG A 12 16.57 -10.09 2.39
N VAL A 13 17.20 -10.26 1.22
CA VAL A 13 17.30 -9.17 0.25
C VAL A 13 15.86 -8.75 -0.06
N PRO A 14 15.44 -7.52 0.29
CA PRO A 14 14.10 -7.09 0.00
C PRO A 14 13.93 -7.12 -1.52
N ILE A 15 12.93 -7.87 -1.99
CA ILE A 15 12.58 -7.89 -3.41
C ILE A 15 12.21 -6.46 -3.77
N GLN A 16 13.12 -5.76 -4.46
CA GLN A 16 12.84 -4.44 -4.97
C GLN A 16 11.80 -4.57 -6.07
N ARG A 17 10.75 -3.75 -5.99
CA ARG A 17 9.76 -3.69 -7.03
C ARG A 17 10.39 -3.12 -8.30
N THR A 18 10.08 -3.71 -9.43
CA THR A 18 10.56 -3.25 -10.73
C THR A 18 9.83 -1.99 -11.21
N ASP A 19 8.70 -1.63 -10.61
CA ASP A 19 7.89 -0.47 -10.98
C ASP A 19 8.27 0.85 -10.26
N GLY A 20 9.35 0.84 -9.49
CA GLY A 20 9.85 2.03 -8.77
C GLY A 20 8.98 2.48 -7.58
N ARG A 21 7.85 1.81 -7.29
CA ARG A 21 7.02 2.13 -6.13
C ARG A 21 7.69 1.68 -4.84
N ARG A 22 7.50 2.45 -3.76
CA ARG A 22 8.02 2.16 -2.41
C ARG A 22 6.88 1.87 -1.45
N SER A 23 7.14 1.05 -0.44
CA SER A 23 6.14 0.74 0.59
C SER A 23 5.91 1.92 1.53
N LEU A 24 4.65 2.11 1.93
CA LEU A 24 4.23 2.98 3.01
C LEU A 24 3.26 2.18 3.89
N LEU A 25 3.52 2.11 5.19
CA LEU A 25 2.58 1.51 6.13
C LEU A 25 1.55 2.56 6.54
N VAL A 26 0.27 2.26 6.31
CA VAL A 26 -0.85 3.11 6.69
C VAL A 26 -1.83 2.32 7.55
N TYR A 27 -2.24 2.90 8.67
CA TYR A 27 -3.33 2.36 9.49
C TYR A 27 -4.66 2.88 8.96
N LEU A 28 -5.59 1.97 8.70
CA LEU A 28 -6.93 2.26 8.21
C LEU A 28 -7.96 1.52 9.07
N ASP A 29 -9.20 2.01 9.05
CA ASP A 29 -10.32 1.30 9.65
C ASP A 29 -10.48 -0.11 9.02
N PRO A 30 -10.75 -1.17 9.80
CA PRO A 30 -10.91 -2.53 9.28
C PRO A 30 -11.98 -2.67 8.19
N VAL A 31 -13.06 -1.88 8.25
CA VAL A 31 -14.12 -1.87 7.24
C VAL A 31 -13.59 -1.28 5.94
N VAL A 32 -12.82 -0.19 6.02
CA VAL A 32 -12.18 0.44 4.85
C VAL A 32 -11.18 -0.52 4.20
N ILE A 33 -10.39 -1.26 4.98
CA ILE A 33 -9.45 -2.27 4.46
C ILE A 33 -10.20 -3.35 3.66
N LYS A 34 -11.33 -3.84 4.18
CA LYS A 34 -12.14 -4.85 3.48
C LYS A 34 -12.72 -4.31 2.18
N ALA A 35 -13.27 -3.10 2.21
CA ALA A 35 -13.82 -2.46 1.03
C ALA A 35 -12.76 -2.25 -0.06
N LEU A 36 -11.59 -1.71 0.31
CA LEU A 36 -10.46 -1.51 -0.60
C LEU A 36 -9.99 -2.81 -1.24
N LYS A 37 -9.87 -3.88 -0.44
CA LYS A 37 -9.47 -5.21 -0.95
C LYS A 37 -10.53 -5.79 -1.88
N LYS A 38 -11.82 -5.62 -1.56
CA LYS A 38 -12.90 -6.07 -2.44
C LYS A 38 -12.86 -5.33 -3.78
N ALA A 39 -12.76 -4.00 -3.77
CA ALA A 39 -12.66 -3.21 -4.99
C ALA A 39 -11.46 -3.65 -5.85
N ALA A 40 -10.31 -3.89 -5.22
CA ALA A 40 -9.12 -4.39 -5.93
C ALA A 40 -9.35 -5.74 -6.62
N VAL A 41 -10.09 -6.66 -5.98
CA VAL A 41 -10.45 -7.96 -6.58
C VAL A 41 -11.48 -7.79 -7.70
N ASP A 42 -12.51 -6.96 -7.48
CA ASP A 42 -13.56 -6.71 -8.47
C ASP A 42 -12.99 -6.07 -9.76
N ASP A 43 -11.96 -5.24 -9.62
CA ASP A 43 -11.30 -4.49 -10.72
C ASP A 43 -10.05 -5.20 -11.30
N ASP A 44 -9.73 -6.42 -10.85
CA ASP A 44 -8.52 -7.19 -11.22
C ASP A 44 -7.21 -6.36 -11.15
N ARG A 45 -7.05 -5.59 -10.07
CA ARG A 45 -5.88 -4.71 -9.86
C ARG A 45 -5.39 -4.72 -8.42
N HIS A 46 -4.26 -4.08 -8.15
CA HIS A 46 -3.72 -4.07 -6.79
C HIS A 46 -4.36 -2.96 -5.94
N SER A 47 -4.60 -3.25 -4.65
CA SER A 47 -5.15 -2.28 -3.69
C SER A 47 -4.33 -0.99 -3.57
N TYR A 48 -3.01 -1.06 -3.77
CA TYR A 48 -2.17 0.13 -3.70
C TYR A 48 -2.42 1.10 -4.86
N GLU A 49 -2.96 0.64 -5.98
CA GLU A 49 -3.23 1.51 -7.13
C GLU A 49 -4.49 2.35 -6.89
N ILE A 50 -5.53 1.73 -6.34
CA ILE A 50 -6.75 2.42 -5.90
C ILE A 50 -6.41 3.42 -4.78
N ALA A 51 -5.58 3.01 -3.82
CA ALA A 51 -5.13 3.90 -2.75
C ALA A 51 -4.32 5.08 -3.28
N GLU A 52 -3.40 4.86 -4.22
CA GLU A 52 -2.62 5.91 -4.88
C GLU A 52 -3.53 6.93 -5.60
N GLU A 53 -4.54 6.46 -6.34
CA GLU A 53 -5.52 7.32 -7.01
C GLU A 53 -6.28 8.21 -6.02
N ALA A 54 -6.89 7.61 -5.00
CA ALA A 54 -7.63 8.36 -3.97
C ALA A 54 -6.73 9.36 -3.21
N ILE A 55 -5.48 8.99 -2.90
CA ILE A 55 -4.52 9.88 -2.23
C ILE A 55 -4.15 11.05 -3.14
N ARG A 56 -3.90 10.82 -4.44
CA ARG A 56 -3.59 11.88 -5.41
C ARG A 56 -4.72 12.87 -5.55
N ASP A 57 -5.96 12.38 -5.64
CA ASP A 57 -7.13 13.25 -5.75
C ASP A 57 -7.31 14.11 -4.51
N TRP A 58 -7.20 13.50 -3.32
CA TRP A 58 -7.26 14.25 -2.05
C TRP A 58 -6.15 15.31 -1.93
N LEU A 59 -4.92 14.98 -2.35
CA LEU A 59 -3.78 15.92 -2.35
C LEU A 59 -4.02 17.09 -3.28
N ARG A 60 -4.52 16.84 -4.50
CA ARG A 60 -4.85 17.89 -5.48
C ARG A 60 -5.89 18.85 -4.92
N GLU A 61 -6.96 18.33 -4.33
CA GLU A 61 -7.98 19.18 -3.69
C GLU A 61 -7.41 19.97 -2.50
N ARG A 62 -6.49 19.37 -1.74
CA ARG A 62 -5.83 20.06 -0.63
C ARG A 62 -5.00 21.24 -1.11
N GLU A 63 -4.23 21.08 -2.18
CA GLU A 63 -3.45 22.18 -2.77
C GLU A 63 -4.36 23.32 -3.22
N LEU A 64 -5.45 23.02 -3.92
CA LEU A 64 -6.43 24.04 -4.34
C LEU A 64 -7.01 24.82 -3.14
N ARG A 65 -7.34 24.12 -2.04
CA ARG A 65 -7.82 24.78 -0.81
C ARG A 65 -6.76 25.69 -0.20
N VAL A 66 -5.49 25.28 -0.21
CA VAL A 66 -4.39 26.07 0.35
C VAL A 66 -4.11 27.29 -0.53
N SER A 67 -4.11 27.13 -1.85
CA SER A 67 -3.90 28.23 -2.81
C SER A 67 -5.04 29.24 -2.85
N ALA A 68 -6.28 28.84 -2.53
CA ALA A 68 -7.41 29.76 -2.45
C ALA A 68 -7.42 30.64 -1.17
N LEU A 69 -6.55 30.34 -0.21
CA LEU A 69 -6.43 31.05 1.06
C LEU A 69 -5.19 31.96 1.14
N GLY A 70 -4.38 32.02 0.07
CA GLY A 70 -3.20 32.89 -0.06
C GLY A 70 -3.37 33.86 -1.22
#